data_AF-K2ENA4-F1
#
_entry.id   AF-K2ENA4-F1
#
_cell.length_a   1.000
_cell.length_b   1.000
_cell.length_c   1.000
_cell.angle_alpha   90.00
_cell.angle_beta   90.00
_cell.angle_gamma   90.00
#
_symmetry.space_group_name_H-M   'P 1'
#
loop_
_entity.id
_entity.type
_entity.pdbx_description
1 polymer ?
#
loop_
_entity_poly.entity_id
_entity_poly.type
_entity_poly.pdbx_seq_one_letter_code
_entity_poly.pdbx_strand_id
1 'polypeptide(L)'
;MDKDVFVMIAQILLTLLLMLGYFIIFYKVGIPFSKIIGRRVCVVCYSVSFTWLTLLILKYFGLYDVNKYIISVLIAQSAVGIANLSDEFSMINNIKIAQPILKFGTILYGTFTVLTYGFVSEIIGLLLIVPLIYVGILSMTPVNNSHTNSQSKSLMEKLKECCG
;
A
#
# COMPACT_ATOMS: atom_id res chain seq x y z
N MET A 1 -4.27 29.21 -19.39
CA MET A 1 -4.14 27.98 -18.57
C MET A 1 -5.10 28.14 -17.41
N ASP A 2 -6.13 27.31 -17.35
CA ASP A 2 -7.24 27.47 -16.40
C ASP A 2 -6.76 27.32 -14.96
N LYS A 3 -7.33 28.12 -14.06
CA LYS A 3 -6.98 28.11 -12.63
C LYS A 3 -7.11 26.70 -12.03
N ASP A 4 -8.07 25.92 -12.48
CA ASP A 4 -8.31 24.55 -12.02
C ASP A 4 -7.17 23.59 -12.38
N VAL A 5 -6.58 23.76 -13.57
CA VAL A 5 -5.43 22.96 -14.02
C VAL A 5 -4.20 23.28 -13.17
N PHE A 6 -3.98 24.55 -12.86
CA PHE A 6 -2.87 24.97 -12.00
C PHE A 6 -3.00 24.39 -10.58
N VAL A 7 -4.21 24.46 -10.00
CA VAL A 7 -4.49 23.87 -8.68
C VAL A 7 -4.22 22.37 -8.73
N MET A 8 -4.71 21.65 -9.73
CA MET A 8 -4.49 20.20 -9.85
C MET A 8 -3.01 19.83 -9.95
N ILE A 9 -2.21 20.57 -10.72
CA ILE A 9 -0.76 20.36 -10.82
C ILE A 9 -0.08 20.58 -9.46
N ALA A 10 -0.46 21.64 -8.74
CA ALA A 10 0.09 21.91 -7.42
C ALA A 10 -0.20 20.77 -6.43
N GLN A 11 -1.41 20.19 -6.47
CA GLN A 11 -1.77 19.04 -5.64
C GLN A 11 -0.95 17.79 -5.99
N ILE A 12 -0.72 17.53 -7.29
CA ILE A 12 0.13 16.42 -7.75
C ILE A 12 1.56 16.61 -7.26
N LEU A 13 2.13 17.81 -7.43
CA LEU A 13 3.49 18.11 -6.97
C LEU A 13 3.62 17.96 -5.45
N LEU A 14 2.66 18.49 -4.69
CA LEU A 14 2.61 18.32 -3.24
C LEU A 14 2.57 16.83 -2.84
N THR A 15 1.74 16.05 -3.53
CA THR A 15 1.59 14.61 -3.28
C THR A 15 2.89 13.85 -3.56
N LEU A 16 3.59 14.17 -4.64
CA LEU A 16 4.90 13.59 -4.98
C LEU A 16 5.98 13.97 -3.96
N LEU A 17 6.01 15.25 -3.53
CA LEU A 17 6.94 15.72 -2.51
C LEU A 17 6.71 15.04 -1.16
N LEU A 18 5.44 14.87 -0.76
CA LEU A 18 5.09 14.13 0.45
C LEU A 18 5.51 12.67 0.36
N MET A 19 5.23 11.98 -0.76
CA MET A 19 5.67 10.60 -0.97
C MET A 19 7.20 10.47 -0.87
N LEU A 20 7.95 11.38 -1.50
CA LEU A 20 9.40 11.38 -1.43
C LEU A 20 9.91 11.66 0.00
N GLY A 21 9.29 12.62 0.69
CA GLY A 21 9.61 12.95 2.08
C GLY A 21 9.40 11.77 3.01
N TYR A 22 8.22 11.14 2.96
CA TYR A 22 7.94 9.94 3.75
C TYR A 22 8.85 8.77 3.37
N PHE A 23 9.15 8.60 2.07
CA PHE A 23 10.10 7.58 1.63
C PHE A 23 11.47 7.77 2.25
N ILE A 24 12.02 8.98 2.23
CA ILE A 24 13.33 9.28 2.85
C ILE A 24 13.28 9.03 4.36
N ILE A 25 12.21 9.46 5.04
CA ILE A 25 12.02 9.27 6.48
C ILE A 25 11.96 7.78 6.81
N PHE A 26 11.09 7.01 6.17
CA PHE A 26 10.94 5.58 6.42
C PHE A 26 12.12 4.76 5.89
N TYR A 27 12.87 5.24 4.91
CA TYR A 27 14.10 4.58 4.48
C TYR A 27 15.18 4.69 5.56
N LYS A 28 15.37 5.89 6.13
CA LYS A 28 16.35 6.13 7.20
C LYS A 28 15.91 5.52 8.55
N VAL A 29 14.61 5.59 8.88
CA VAL A 29 14.07 5.18 10.18
C VAL A 29 13.48 3.78 10.16
N GLY A 30 12.90 3.32 9.04
CA GLY A 30 12.17 2.05 8.96
C GLY A 30 13.07 0.82 9.05
N ILE A 31 14.32 0.90 8.57
CA ILE A 31 15.30 -0.19 8.74
C ILE A 31 15.59 -0.43 10.25
N PRO A 32 15.93 0.59 11.07
CA PRO A 32 16.09 0.37 12.51
C PRO A 32 14.75 0.06 13.22
N PHE A 33 13.63 0.66 12.80
CA PHE A 33 12.32 0.42 13.43
C PHE A 33 11.79 -1.01 13.22
N SER A 34 12.12 -1.63 12.08
CA SER A 34 11.78 -3.04 11.81
C SER A 34 12.36 -3.99 12.87
N LYS A 35 13.53 -3.67 13.44
CA LYS A 35 14.14 -4.44 14.53
C LYS A 35 13.38 -4.29 15.85
N ILE A 36 12.76 -3.15 16.09
CA ILE A 36 12.01 -2.86 17.33
C ILE A 36 10.61 -3.49 17.28
N ILE A 37 9.92 -3.36 16.15
CA ILE A 37 8.57 -3.94 15.95
C ILE A 37 8.63 -5.45 15.76
N GLY A 38 9.79 -6.01 15.41
CA GLY A 38 9.92 -7.43 15.13
C GLY A 38 9.16 -7.86 13.87
N ARG A 39 8.73 -6.92 13.02
CA ARG A 39 8.17 -7.18 11.68
C ARG A 39 8.86 -6.33 10.61
N ARG A 40 9.03 -6.90 9.42
CA ARG A 40 9.56 -6.18 8.25
C ARG A 40 8.50 -5.23 7.71
N VAL A 41 8.90 -3.99 7.52
CA VAL A 41 8.04 -2.92 7.06
C VAL A 41 8.41 -2.57 5.63
N CYS A 42 7.45 -2.66 4.70
CA CYS A 42 7.66 -2.16 3.34
C CYS A 42 7.67 -0.63 3.35
N VAL A 43 8.86 -0.05 3.21
CA VAL A 43 9.10 1.41 3.20
C VAL A 43 8.18 2.11 2.20
N VAL A 44 8.02 1.52 1.00
CA VAL A 44 7.15 2.07 -0.05
C VAL A 44 5.69 2.08 0.39
N CYS A 45 5.17 0.96 0.91
CA CYS A 45 3.78 0.86 1.36
C CYS A 45 3.47 1.85 2.49
N TYR A 46 4.38 2.01 3.46
CA TYR A 46 4.21 3.00 4.52
C TYR A 46 4.25 4.42 4.00
N SER A 47 5.15 4.72 3.06
CA SER A 47 5.27 6.06 2.49
C SER A 47 3.98 6.49 1.77
N VAL A 48 3.43 5.60 0.93
CA VAL A 48 2.16 5.84 0.24
C VAL A 48 1.02 5.95 1.25
N SER A 49 0.96 5.05 2.24
CA SER A 49 -0.10 5.05 3.25
C SER A 49 -0.13 6.32 4.10
N PHE A 50 1.03 6.78 4.56
CA PHE A 50 1.13 8.04 5.28
C PHE A 50 0.84 9.25 4.40
N THR A 51 1.17 9.19 3.10
CA THR A 51 0.85 10.28 2.17
C THR A 51 -0.66 10.49 2.07
N TRP A 52 -1.44 9.45 1.75
CA TRP A 52 -2.89 9.62 1.60
C TRP A 52 -3.58 9.92 2.93
N LEU A 53 -3.07 9.37 4.05
CA LEU A 53 -3.56 9.70 5.39
C LEU A 53 -3.36 11.20 5.68
N THR A 54 -2.19 11.74 5.34
CA THR A 54 -1.88 13.16 5.54
C THR A 54 -2.76 14.05 4.67
N LEU A 55 -2.99 13.66 3.41
CA LEU A 55 -3.90 14.38 2.52
C LEU A 55 -5.36 14.34 3.02
N LEU A 56 -5.82 13.20 3.56
CA LEU A 56 -7.14 13.12 4.20
C LEU A 56 -7.24 14.03 5.42
N ILE A 57 -6.22 14.06 6.27
CA ILE A 57 -6.18 14.98 7.42
C ILE A 57 -6.27 16.42 6.93
N LEU A 58 -5.44 16.83 5.97
CA LEU A 58 -5.49 18.18 5.40
C LEU A 58 -6.86 18.54 4.83
N LYS A 59 -7.52 17.58 4.16
CA LYS A 59 -8.87 17.74 3.62
C LYS A 59 -9.92 17.88 4.73
N TYR A 60 -9.93 16.98 5.71
CA TYR A 60 -10.93 16.97 6.79
C TYR A 60 -10.81 18.15 7.76
N PHE A 61 -9.60 18.64 7.99
CA PHE A 61 -9.38 19.85 8.78
C PHE A 61 -9.60 21.14 7.99
N GLY A 62 -10.01 21.06 6.71
CA GLY A 62 -10.28 22.23 5.87
C GLY A 62 -9.04 23.07 5.54
N LEU A 63 -7.84 22.52 5.74
CA LEU A 63 -6.57 23.21 5.48
C LEU A 63 -6.26 23.26 3.98
N TYR A 64 -6.71 22.26 3.24
CA TYR A 64 -6.45 22.15 1.81
C TYR A 64 -7.54 21.32 1.10
N ASP A 65 -8.14 21.86 0.04
CA ASP A 65 -9.20 21.17 -0.71
C ASP A 65 -8.63 20.13 -1.68
N VAL A 66 -8.17 19.01 -1.14
CA VAL A 66 -7.53 17.94 -1.91
C VAL A 66 -8.54 17.23 -2.80
N ASN A 67 -8.22 17.12 -4.09
CA ASN A 67 -9.00 16.33 -5.03
C ASN A 67 -9.03 14.86 -4.58
N LYS A 68 -10.24 14.34 -4.31
CA LYS A 68 -10.46 12.96 -3.88
C LYS A 68 -9.86 11.91 -4.81
N TYR A 69 -9.75 12.18 -6.12
CA TYR A 69 -9.19 11.21 -7.06
C TYR A 69 -7.68 10.99 -6.84
N ILE A 70 -6.96 11.99 -6.35
CA ILE A 70 -5.55 11.83 -5.98
C ILE A 70 -5.44 10.84 -4.81
N ILE A 71 -6.30 11.01 -3.80
CA ILE A 71 -6.38 10.11 -2.65
C ILE A 71 -6.80 8.70 -3.10
N SER A 72 -7.77 8.58 -4.01
CA SER A 72 -8.19 7.30 -4.60
C SER A 72 -7.02 6.55 -5.24
N VAL A 73 -6.18 7.24 -6.01
CA VAL A 73 -5.00 6.63 -6.67
C VAL A 73 -4.01 6.12 -5.63
N LEU A 74 -3.76 6.86 -4.55
CA LEU A 74 -2.86 6.43 -3.49
C LEU A 74 -3.41 5.21 -2.72
N ILE A 75 -4.71 5.17 -2.44
CA ILE A 75 -5.36 4.01 -1.83
C ILE A 75 -5.24 2.79 -2.76
N ALA A 76 -5.37 2.98 -4.07
CA ALA A 76 -5.19 1.90 -5.04
C ALA A 76 -3.76 1.34 -5.00
N GLN A 77 -2.75 2.20 -4.91
CA GLN A 77 -1.35 1.79 -4.75
C GLN A 77 -1.16 0.99 -3.45
N SER A 78 -1.74 1.43 -2.33
CA SER A 78 -1.72 0.67 -1.08
C SER A 78 -2.37 -0.72 -1.23
N ALA A 79 -3.52 -0.82 -1.91
CA ALA A 79 -4.20 -2.09 -2.14
C ALA A 79 -3.36 -3.07 -2.98
N VAL A 80 -2.70 -2.58 -4.04
CA VAL A 80 -1.77 -3.39 -4.84
C VAL A 80 -0.56 -3.84 -4.00
N GLY A 81 -0.03 -2.95 -3.15
CA GLY A 81 1.04 -3.27 -2.20
C GLY A 81 0.63 -4.41 -1.25
N ILE A 82 -0.57 -4.34 -0.68
CA ILE A 82 -1.11 -5.38 0.21
C ILE A 82 -1.33 -6.69 -0.56
N ALA A 83 -1.86 -6.64 -1.78
CA ALA A 83 -2.04 -7.81 -2.62
C ALA A 83 -0.70 -8.50 -2.93
N ASN A 84 0.39 -7.75 -3.04
CA ASN A 84 1.71 -8.35 -3.24
C ASN A 84 2.28 -9.01 -1.97
N LEU A 85 1.78 -8.63 -0.79
CA LEU A 85 2.11 -9.26 0.50
C LEU A 85 1.24 -10.51 0.79
N SER A 86 0.27 -10.85 -0.07
CA SER A 86 -0.61 -12.01 0.14
C SER A 86 0.14 -13.34 0.17
N ASP A 87 1.27 -13.42 -0.54
CA ASP A 87 2.09 -14.62 -0.61
C ASP A 87 2.79 -14.86 0.74
N GLU A 88 3.29 -13.79 1.37
CA GLU A 88 3.85 -13.81 2.73
C GLU A 88 2.76 -14.15 3.76
N PHE A 89 1.56 -13.60 3.61
CA PHE A 89 0.42 -13.88 4.49
C PHE A 89 0.02 -15.37 4.52
N SER A 90 -0.12 -16.00 3.35
CA SER A 90 -0.47 -17.43 3.26
C SER A 90 0.60 -18.31 3.91
N MET A 91 1.87 -17.94 3.75
CA MET A 91 3.01 -18.65 4.36
C MET A 91 3.06 -18.49 5.88
N ILE A 92 2.81 -17.28 6.42
CA ILE A 92 2.88 -17.02 7.86
C ILE A 92 1.70 -17.64 8.61
N ASN A 93 0.47 -17.51 8.07
CA ASN A 93 -0.75 -17.94 8.75
C ASN A 93 -1.16 -19.39 8.46
N ASN A 94 -0.36 -20.17 7.73
CA ASN A 94 -0.67 -21.56 7.34
C ASN A 94 -2.05 -21.72 6.65
N ILE A 95 -2.45 -20.72 5.87
CA ILE A 95 -3.77 -20.72 5.22
C ILE A 95 -3.70 -21.50 3.92
N LYS A 96 -4.48 -22.59 3.83
CA LYS A 96 -4.61 -23.47 2.66
C LYS A 96 -5.42 -22.88 1.49
N ILE A 97 -5.55 -21.56 1.42
CA ILE A 97 -6.23 -20.89 0.30
C ILE A 97 -5.20 -20.71 -0.81
N ALA A 98 -5.58 -20.98 -2.06
CA ALA A 98 -4.68 -20.78 -3.19
C ALA A 98 -4.24 -19.32 -3.26
N GLN A 99 -2.92 -19.09 -3.24
CA GLN A 99 -2.28 -17.77 -3.35
C GLN A 99 -2.89 -16.85 -4.44
N PRO A 100 -3.14 -17.32 -5.68
CA PRO A 100 -3.74 -16.46 -6.71
C PRO A 100 -5.15 -15.97 -6.33
N ILE A 101 -5.93 -16.74 -5.58
CA ILE A 101 -7.27 -16.36 -5.13
C ILE A 101 -7.18 -15.25 -4.09
N LEU A 102 -6.24 -15.34 -3.13
CA LEU A 102 -6.03 -14.29 -2.13
C LEU A 102 -5.51 -13.00 -2.77
N LYS A 103 -4.55 -13.11 -3.68
CA LYS A 103 -3.98 -11.96 -4.40
C LYS A 103 -5.05 -11.25 -5.24
N PHE A 104 -5.75 -12.01 -6.07
CA PHE A 104 -6.80 -11.46 -6.93
C PHE A 104 -8.00 -10.96 -6.13
N GLY A 105 -8.40 -11.65 -5.06
CA GLY A 105 -9.44 -11.22 -4.15
C GLY A 105 -9.10 -9.89 -3.46
N THR A 106 -7.84 -9.72 -3.04
CA THR A 106 -7.35 -8.46 -2.46
C THR A 106 -7.39 -7.33 -3.49
N ILE A 107 -7.00 -7.59 -4.75
CA ILE A 107 -7.07 -6.60 -5.83
C ILE A 107 -8.53 -6.22 -6.13
N LEU A 108 -9.43 -7.20 -6.23
CA LEU A 108 -10.85 -6.94 -6.46
C LEU A 108 -11.46 -6.12 -5.33
N TYR A 109 -11.22 -6.51 -4.08
CA TYR A 109 -11.71 -5.79 -2.92
C TYR A 109 -11.11 -4.37 -2.83
N GLY A 110 -9.81 -4.24 -3.09
CA GLY A 110 -9.12 -2.96 -3.19
C GLY A 110 -9.71 -2.06 -4.27
N THR A 111 -9.96 -2.60 -5.45
CA THR A 111 -10.58 -1.87 -6.56
C THR A 111 -11.98 -1.42 -6.20
N PHE A 112 -12.81 -2.30 -5.63
CA PHE A 112 -14.15 -1.97 -5.16
C PHE A 112 -14.11 -0.84 -4.12
N THR A 113 -13.18 -0.90 -3.18
CA THR A 113 -12.97 0.13 -2.14
C THR A 113 -12.61 1.49 -2.76
N VAL A 114 -11.65 1.52 -3.69
CA VAL A 114 -11.20 2.73 -4.36
C VAL A 114 -12.31 3.35 -5.21
N LEU A 115 -13.07 2.54 -5.95
CA LEU A 115 -14.20 3.01 -6.75
C LEU A 115 -15.32 3.57 -5.86
N THR A 116 -15.60 2.90 -4.74
CA THR A 116 -16.59 3.37 -3.77
C THR A 116 -16.17 4.72 -3.19
N TYR A 117 -14.91 4.86 -2.77
CA TYR A 117 -14.37 6.13 -2.26
C TYR A 117 -14.41 7.25 -3.31
N GLY A 118 -13.94 6.98 -4.53
CA GLY A 118 -13.82 7.99 -5.59
C GLY A 118 -15.17 8.44 -6.17
N PHE A 119 -16.10 7.52 -6.38
CA PHE A 119 -17.28 7.76 -7.22
C PHE A 119 -18.62 7.62 -6.48
N VAL A 120 -18.70 6.86 -5.38
CA VAL A 120 -19.98 6.58 -4.71
C VAL A 120 -20.14 7.39 -3.42
N SER A 121 -19.26 7.16 -2.45
CA SER A 121 -19.30 7.83 -1.14
C SER A 121 -17.93 7.74 -0.48
N GLU A 122 -17.38 8.91 -0.11
CA GLU A 122 -16.09 9.00 0.57
C GLU A 122 -16.12 8.27 1.92
N ILE A 123 -17.22 8.42 2.68
CA ILE A 123 -17.35 7.83 4.02
C ILE A 123 -17.38 6.30 3.95
N ILE A 124 -18.18 5.74 3.04
CA ILE A 124 -18.28 4.29 2.86
C ILE A 124 -16.95 3.74 2.34
N GLY A 125 -16.34 4.44 1.39
CA GLY A 125 -15.02 4.09 0.86
C GLY A 125 -13.95 4.02 1.97
N LEU A 126 -13.89 5.02 2.85
CA LEU A 126 -12.95 5.01 3.99
C LEU A 126 -13.22 3.86 4.96
N LEU A 127 -14.49 3.52 5.22
CA LEU A 127 -14.84 2.38 6.06
C LEU A 127 -14.30 1.05 5.47
N LEU A 128 -14.40 0.89 4.14
CA LEU A 128 -13.91 -0.28 3.42
C LEU A 128 -12.38 -0.38 3.35
N ILE A 129 -11.65 0.70 3.61
CA ILE A 129 -10.18 0.66 3.70
C ILE A 129 -9.74 -0.04 4.99
N VAL A 130 -10.54 -0.03 6.06
CA VAL A 130 -10.15 -0.60 7.36
C VAL A 130 -9.80 -2.10 7.27
N PRO A 131 -10.63 -2.94 6.63
CA PRO A 131 -10.26 -4.34 6.38
C PRO A 131 -8.98 -4.52 5.56
N LEU A 132 -8.72 -3.67 4.56
CA LEU A 132 -7.48 -3.71 3.78
C LEU A 132 -6.26 -3.43 4.65
N ILE A 133 -6.33 -2.40 5.49
CA ILE A 133 -5.25 -2.07 6.44
C ILE A 133 -5.01 -3.25 7.38
N TYR A 134 -6.08 -3.86 7.91
CA TYR A 134 -5.96 -5.00 8.80
C TYR A 134 -5.25 -6.19 8.12
N VAL A 135 -5.64 -6.54 6.90
CA VAL A 135 -4.97 -7.59 6.11
C VAL A 135 -3.50 -7.23 5.84
N GLY A 136 -3.22 -5.96 5.51
CA GLY A 136 -1.88 -5.46 5.27
C GLY A 136 -0.96 -5.53 6.48
N ILE A 137 -1.47 -5.29 7.70
CA ILE A 137 -0.70 -5.43 8.94
C ILE A 137 -0.43 -6.91 9.23
N LEU A 138 -1.45 -7.76 9.06
CA LEU A 138 -1.34 -9.18 9.36
C LEU A 138 -0.37 -9.90 8.41
N SER A 139 -0.26 -9.44 7.16
CA SER A 139 0.66 -9.97 6.14
C SER A 139 2.14 -9.60 6.34
N MET A 140 2.47 -8.67 7.24
CA MET A 140 3.88 -8.30 7.49
C MET A 140 4.66 -9.45 8.14
N THR A 141 5.79 -9.82 7.54
CA THR A 141 6.68 -10.90 8.00
C THR A 141 7.36 -10.59 9.34
N PRO A 142 7.38 -11.52 10.31
CA PRO A 142 8.15 -11.37 11.54
C PRO A 142 9.66 -11.49 11.27
N VAL A 143 10.46 -10.68 11.95
CA VAL A 143 11.93 -10.57 11.75
C VAL A 143 12.67 -11.86 12.08
N ASN A 144 12.14 -12.69 12.99
CA ASN A 144 12.76 -13.95 13.42
C ASN A 144 12.55 -15.13 12.45
N ASN A 145 11.58 -15.06 11.52
CA ASN A 145 11.35 -16.13 10.53
C ASN A 145 12.15 -15.89 9.25
N SER A 146 13.43 -15.53 9.38
CA SER A 146 14.35 -15.63 8.26
C SER A 146 14.62 -17.10 7.97
N HIS A 147 13.65 -17.79 7.37
CA HIS A 147 13.93 -18.90 6.48
C HIS A 147 14.62 -18.31 5.25
N THR A 148 15.89 -18.00 5.46
CA THR A 148 16.86 -17.67 4.45
C THR A 148 16.88 -18.84 3.47
N ASN A 149 16.77 -18.53 2.18
CA ASN A 149 17.43 -19.26 1.09
C ASN A 149 16.73 -20.39 0.30
N SER A 150 15.39 -20.56 0.33
CA SER A 150 14.71 -21.51 -0.59
C SER A 150 13.83 -20.83 -1.66
N GLN A 151 13.09 -19.77 -1.31
CA GLN A 151 12.16 -19.12 -2.24
C GLN A 151 12.84 -18.31 -3.35
N SER A 152 13.95 -17.61 -3.05
CA SER A 152 14.71 -16.87 -4.05
C SER A 152 15.32 -17.78 -5.12
N LYS A 153 15.79 -18.98 -4.74
CA LYS A 153 16.24 -20.01 -5.68
C LYS A 153 15.11 -20.50 -6.57
N SER A 154 13.92 -20.76 -5.99
CA SER A 154 12.76 -21.22 -6.77
C SER A 154 12.23 -20.16 -7.75
N LEU A 155 12.33 -18.87 -7.39
CA LEU A 155 11.99 -17.76 -8.29
C LEU A 155 13.01 -17.65 -9.44
N MET A 156 14.30 -17.86 -9.15
CA MET A 156 15.34 -17.90 -10.19
C MET A 156 15.18 -19.09 -11.15
N GLU A 157 14.78 -20.26 -10.65
CA GLU A 157 14.51 -21.45 -11.48
C GLU A 157 13.28 -21.26 -12.36
N LYS A 158 12.17 -20.73 -11.82
CA LYS A 158 10.97 -20.43 -12.62
C LYS A 158 11.22 -19.37 -13.69
N LEU A 159 12.03 -18.35 -13.40
CA LEU A 159 12.47 -17.36 -14.40
C LEU A 159 13.36 -17.99 -15.48
N LYS A 160 14.17 -18.99 -15.13
CA LYS A 160 15.00 -19.72 -16.09
C LYS A 160 14.18 -20.62 -17.01
N GLU A 161 13.09 -21.20 -16.53
CA GLU A 161 12.15 -21.98 -17.35
C GLU A 161 11.28 -21.11 -18.27
N CYS A 162 10.95 -19.88 -17.86
CA CYS A 162 10.15 -18.97 -18.69
C CYS A 162 10.97 -18.13 -19.69
N CYS A 163 12.28 -17.97 -19.46
CA CYS A 163 13.15 -17.13 -20.30
C CYS A 163 14.40 -17.85 -20.85
N GLY A 164 14.48 -19.18 -20.72
CA GLY A 164 15.54 -20.03 -21.26
C GLY A 164 15.10 -20.78 -22.50
#